data_AF-A0A959MX16-F1
#
_entry.id   AF-A0A959MX16-F1
#
_cell.length_a   1.000
_cell.length_b   1.000
_cell.length_c   1.000
_cell.angle_alpha   90.00
_cell.angle_beta   90.00
_cell.angle_gamma   90.00
#
_symmetry.space_group_name_H-M   'P 1'
#
loop_
_entity.id
_entity.type
_entity.pdbx_description
1 polymer ?
#
loop_
_entity_poly.entity_id
_entity_poly.type
_entity_poly.pdbx_seq_one_letter_code
_entity_poly.pdbx_strand_id
1 'polypeptide(L)'
;MRTISYISLVLFTTFTFTSSFAQEVSDKPLTNYEKSELTEKVINSDSQLEYNEQFKKVTRVETGSSEKSPYLGALMSAIVPGSGEFYAKSYIKSAIFFAAEVTLWSLYAMNRSNGDTKTNEYEAIANDNWNLKKYAQWLKDNNFDGASNINIPSNDPVAGTSEWDALRYQVNDCERINFSHTLPKFGDQQYYEVIGKYQSFVAGWSYSDVNVVNKNNYLSYRPGQIDSYMGVRQDANNYYDNASLMSNIVIANHLLSAADAAWSVTMFNKEIQMHTSVELRSVYSSKEGRRITVPFGNLTVDF
;
A
#
# COMPACT_ATOMS: atom_id res chain seq x y z
N MET A 1 -22.41 12.57 22.40
CA MET A 1 -21.70 13.27 21.31
C MET A 1 -20.20 13.24 21.59
N ARG A 2 -19.45 12.42 20.84
CA ARG A 2 -17.98 12.51 20.71
C ARG A 2 -17.66 12.10 19.28
N THR A 3 -17.31 13.07 18.44
CA THR A 3 -16.85 12.87 17.07
C THR A 3 -15.33 12.77 17.10
N ILE A 4 -14.80 11.60 16.76
CA ILE A 4 -13.38 11.41 16.47
C ILE A 4 -13.25 11.55 14.95
N SER A 5 -12.69 12.67 14.50
CA SER A 5 -12.36 12.88 13.09
C SER A 5 -11.05 12.16 12.76
N TYR A 6 -11.11 11.15 11.90
CA TYR A 6 -9.93 10.60 11.25
C TYR A 6 -9.57 11.49 10.06
N ILE A 7 -8.42 12.16 10.15
CA ILE A 7 -7.82 12.88 9.02
C ILE A 7 -7.04 11.85 8.21
N SER A 8 -7.65 11.32 7.15
CA SER A 8 -6.95 10.56 6.12
C SER A 8 -6.29 11.55 5.16
N LEU A 9 -4.98 11.76 5.32
CA LEU A 9 -4.18 12.52 4.37
C LEU A 9 -3.83 11.59 3.19
N VAL A 10 -4.67 11.56 2.16
CA VAL A 10 -4.36 10.90 0.89
C VAL A 10 -3.62 11.91 0.00
N LEU A 11 -2.29 11.75 -0.12
CA LEU A 11 -1.51 12.51 -1.10
C LEU A 11 -1.67 11.87 -2.49
N PHE A 12 -2.58 12.42 -3.29
CA PHE A 12 -2.62 12.14 -4.74
C PHE A 12 -1.51 12.95 -5.41
N THR A 13 -0.44 12.28 -5.84
CA THR A 13 0.56 12.89 -6.73
C THR A 13 0.47 12.25 -8.10
N THR A 14 -0.14 12.98 -9.04
CA THR A 14 -0.15 12.63 -10.46
C THR A 14 1.23 12.93 -11.05
N PHE A 15 1.98 11.91 -11.47
CA PHE A 15 3.26 12.09 -12.16
C PHE A 15 3.08 11.91 -13.67
N THR A 16 3.16 13.01 -14.42
CA THR A 16 3.25 12.97 -15.88
C THR A 16 4.69 12.63 -16.30
N PHE A 17 4.87 11.46 -16.92
CA PHE A 17 6.13 11.05 -17.54
C PHE A 17 6.43 11.95 -18.75
N THR A 18 7.58 12.60 -18.77
CA THR A 18 8.21 13.06 -20.02
C THR A 18 9.60 12.42 -20.11
N SER A 19 9.75 11.53 -21.08
CA SER A 19 11.01 10.87 -21.41
C SER A 19 11.83 11.77 -22.34
N SER A 20 13.10 11.99 -22.02
CA SER A 20 14.11 12.39 -23.01
C SER A 20 15.43 11.72 -22.67
N PHE A 21 15.76 10.71 -23.46
CA PHE A 21 17.06 10.06 -23.55
C PHE A 21 17.61 10.32 -24.96
N ALA A 22 18.82 10.89 -25.04
CA ALA A 22 19.86 10.75 -26.09
C ALA A 22 20.83 11.95 -25.92
N GLN A 23 22.05 11.78 -25.44
CA GLN A 23 23.28 11.26 -26.09
C GLN A 23 24.09 12.37 -26.79
N GLU A 24 25.27 12.68 -26.26
CA GLU A 24 26.42 13.06 -27.09
C GLU A 24 27.74 12.67 -26.39
N VAL A 25 28.48 11.78 -27.05
CA VAL A 25 29.88 11.43 -26.76
C VAL A 25 30.72 12.20 -27.76
N SER A 26 31.68 13.00 -27.29
CA SER A 26 32.70 13.61 -28.14
C SER A 26 34.09 13.36 -27.57
N ASP A 27 34.79 12.40 -28.16
CA ASP A 27 36.23 12.18 -27.99
C ASP A 27 37.04 13.40 -28.46
N LYS A 28 38.06 13.81 -27.68
CA LYS A 28 39.21 14.57 -28.19
C LYS A 28 40.51 14.07 -27.55
N PRO A 29 41.62 14.03 -28.32
CA PRO A 29 42.78 13.18 -28.04
C PRO A 29 43.80 13.84 -27.11
N LEU A 30 44.55 12.98 -26.42
CA LEU A 30 45.75 13.29 -25.63
C LEU A 30 46.88 13.84 -26.53
N THR A 31 47.42 15.01 -26.19
CA THR A 31 48.68 15.52 -26.76
C THR A 31 49.71 15.83 -25.68
N ASN A 32 50.93 15.34 -25.93
CA ASN A 32 52.17 15.49 -25.17
C ASN A 32 52.65 16.94 -25.05
N TYR A 33 52.97 17.40 -23.83
CA TYR A 33 53.92 18.46 -23.43
C TYR A 33 54.05 18.30 -21.89
N GLU A 34 55.19 18.19 -21.20
CA GLU A 34 56.61 18.42 -21.44
C GLU A 34 57.44 17.39 -20.66
N LYS A 35 58.53 16.93 -21.28
CA LYS A 35 59.46 15.91 -20.76
C LYS A 35 60.82 16.53 -20.38
N SER A 36 60.88 17.77 -19.91
CA SER A 36 62.16 18.50 -19.84
C SER A 36 62.47 19.36 -18.61
N GLU A 37 61.84 19.15 -17.44
CA GLU A 37 62.21 19.93 -16.24
C GLU A 37 62.39 19.12 -14.94
N LEU A 38 62.49 17.79 -15.00
CA LEU A 38 62.56 16.96 -13.79
C LEU A 38 63.95 16.46 -13.40
N THR A 39 65.03 16.92 -14.06
CA THR A 39 66.38 16.39 -13.82
C THR A 39 67.27 17.26 -12.92
N GLU A 40 66.80 18.40 -12.42
CA GLU A 40 67.70 19.33 -11.72
C GLU A 40 67.08 19.99 -10.48
N LYS A 41 66.45 19.20 -9.61
CA LYS A 41 66.19 19.62 -8.22
C LYS A 41 66.10 18.43 -7.28
N VAL A 42 67.18 17.65 -7.24
CA VAL A 42 67.44 16.69 -6.18
C VAL A 42 68.46 17.33 -5.24
N ILE A 43 68.14 17.32 -3.94
CA ILE A 43 68.89 17.77 -2.76
C ILE A 43 68.35 19.07 -2.14
N ASN A 44 67.21 18.95 -1.47
CA ASN A 44 67.00 19.63 -0.18
C ASN A 44 65.93 18.88 0.63
N SER A 45 66.23 18.57 1.89
CA SER A 45 65.35 17.79 2.79
C SER A 45 64.01 18.46 3.08
N ASP A 46 63.91 19.78 2.90
CA ASP A 46 62.66 20.54 3.09
C ASP A 46 61.66 20.35 1.94
N SER A 47 62.12 19.98 0.75
CA SER A 47 61.24 19.67 -0.39
C SER A 47 60.43 18.39 -0.19
N GLN A 48 60.86 17.47 0.70
CA GLN A 48 60.16 16.21 0.96
C GLN A 48 58.86 16.41 1.75
N LEU A 49 58.76 17.47 2.57
CA LEU A 49 57.54 17.78 3.33
C LEU A 49 56.50 18.46 2.43
N GLU A 50 56.94 19.38 1.56
CA GLU A 50 56.08 20.06 0.60
C GLU A 50 55.63 19.11 -0.52
N TYR A 51 56.52 18.24 -0.99
CA TYR A 51 56.19 17.17 -1.94
C TYR A 51 55.22 16.16 -1.35
N ASN A 52 55.30 15.81 -0.05
CA ASN A 52 54.35 14.90 0.59
C ASN A 52 52.98 15.53 0.84
N GLU A 53 52.89 16.81 1.17
CA GLU A 53 51.61 17.54 1.24
C GLU A 53 50.98 17.69 -0.15
N GLN A 54 51.79 18.02 -1.16
CA GLN A 54 51.34 18.13 -2.54
C GLN A 54 51.01 16.76 -3.16
N PHE A 55 51.73 15.67 -2.82
CA PHE A 55 51.37 14.29 -3.20
C PHE A 55 50.16 13.76 -2.43
N LYS A 56 50.00 14.10 -1.13
CA LYS A 56 48.74 13.85 -0.41
C LYS A 56 47.57 14.53 -1.09
N LYS A 57 47.79 15.74 -1.63
CA LYS A 57 46.79 16.51 -2.37
C LYS A 57 46.56 16.00 -3.79
N VAL A 58 47.60 15.48 -4.46
CA VAL A 58 47.57 14.97 -5.85
C VAL A 58 47.12 13.51 -5.94
N THR A 59 47.18 12.74 -4.85
CA THR A 59 46.71 11.34 -4.82
C THR A 59 45.35 11.20 -4.12
N ARG A 60 44.54 12.27 -4.10
CA ARG A 60 43.09 12.10 -4.07
C ARG A 60 42.69 11.97 -5.53
N VAL A 61 42.74 10.76 -6.06
CA VAL A 61 42.01 10.47 -7.30
C VAL A 61 40.56 10.77 -6.95
N GLU A 62 40.06 11.93 -7.36
CA GLU A 62 38.64 12.28 -7.35
C GLU A 62 37.94 11.32 -8.30
N THR A 63 37.73 10.09 -7.83
CA THR A 63 36.67 9.26 -8.37
C THR A 63 35.39 10.02 -8.06
N GLY A 64 34.74 10.57 -9.08
CA GLY A 64 33.62 11.51 -8.97
C GLY A 64 32.33 10.95 -8.38
N SER A 65 32.37 9.96 -7.48
CA SER A 65 31.21 9.51 -6.73
C SER A 65 31.29 9.98 -5.28
N SER A 66 30.54 11.05 -4.96
CA SER A 66 30.31 11.45 -3.58
C SER A 66 29.51 10.38 -2.84
N GLU A 67 29.77 10.24 -1.55
CA GLU A 67 28.92 9.43 -0.65
C GLU A 67 27.47 9.90 -0.71
N LYS A 68 26.57 8.95 -0.53
CA LYS A 68 25.11 9.13 -0.58
C LYS A 68 24.51 9.05 0.82
N SER A 69 23.39 9.72 1.06
CA SER A 69 22.74 9.70 2.38
C SER A 69 21.84 8.48 2.55
N PRO A 70 22.11 7.56 3.52
CA PRO A 70 21.24 6.41 3.77
C PRO A 70 19.83 6.82 4.20
N TYR A 71 19.73 7.90 4.98
CA TYR A 71 18.44 8.45 5.41
C TYR A 71 17.61 8.94 4.22
N LEU A 72 18.25 9.64 3.27
CA LEU A 72 17.56 10.08 2.06
C LEU A 72 17.07 8.88 1.24
N GLY A 73 17.92 7.85 1.09
CA GLY A 73 17.53 6.61 0.42
C GLY A 73 16.30 5.96 1.08
N ALA A 74 16.31 5.82 2.40
CA ALA A 74 15.17 5.27 3.13
C ALA A 74 13.89 6.09 2.94
N LEU A 75 13.98 7.42 3.03
CA LEU A 75 12.84 8.30 2.87
C LEU A 75 12.25 8.22 1.46
N MET A 76 13.11 8.16 0.43
CA MET A 76 12.67 7.97 -0.95
C MET A 76 11.86 6.67 -1.08
N SER A 77 12.41 5.54 -0.62
CA SER A 77 11.73 4.24 -0.70
C SER A 77 10.50 4.09 0.20
N ALA A 78 10.43 4.84 1.30
CA ALA A 78 9.23 4.93 2.12
C ALA A 78 8.07 5.63 1.38
N ILE A 79 8.36 6.53 0.44
CA ILE A 79 7.34 7.21 -0.39
C ILE A 79 7.03 6.38 -1.65
N VAL A 80 8.07 5.94 -2.36
CA VAL A 80 7.97 5.13 -3.56
C VAL A 80 8.93 3.96 -3.45
N PRO A 81 8.44 2.74 -3.18
CA PRO A 81 9.28 1.55 -3.05
C PRO A 81 10.20 1.36 -4.27
N GLY A 82 11.47 1.09 -4.01
CA GLY A 82 12.52 0.94 -5.01
C GLY A 82 13.27 2.23 -5.38
N SER A 83 12.80 3.41 -5.00
CA SER A 83 13.42 4.68 -5.42
C SER A 83 14.73 5.00 -4.68
N GLY A 84 14.87 4.59 -3.42
CA GLY A 84 16.10 4.67 -2.64
C GLY A 84 17.17 3.67 -3.06
N GLU A 85 16.77 2.47 -3.49
CA GLU A 85 17.64 1.48 -4.11
C GLU A 85 18.14 1.95 -5.47
N PHE A 86 17.27 2.62 -6.25
CA PHE A 86 17.67 3.31 -7.47
C PHE A 86 18.70 4.40 -7.17
N TYR A 87 18.44 5.20 -6.13
CA TYR A 87 19.39 6.19 -5.62
C TYR A 87 20.72 5.53 -5.23
N ALA A 88 20.73 4.30 -4.68
CA ALA A 88 21.93 3.53 -4.39
C ALA A 88 22.57 2.84 -5.62
N LYS A 89 22.05 3.04 -6.85
CA LYS A 89 22.43 2.32 -8.09
C LYS A 89 22.15 0.81 -8.06
N SER A 90 21.31 0.33 -7.14
CA SER A 90 20.85 -1.06 -7.09
C SER A 90 19.59 -1.23 -7.95
N TYR A 91 19.76 -1.20 -9.28
CA TYR A 91 18.65 -1.15 -10.23
C TYR A 91 17.75 -2.40 -10.21
N ILE A 92 18.33 -3.58 -9.97
CA ILE A 92 17.55 -4.82 -9.88
C ILE A 92 16.63 -4.80 -8.66
N LYS A 93 17.14 -4.38 -7.49
CA LYS A 93 16.33 -4.26 -6.27
C LYS A 93 15.24 -3.21 -6.43
N SER A 94 15.60 -2.06 -7.01
CA SER A 94 14.65 -1.00 -7.37
C SER A 94 13.49 -1.54 -8.21
N ALA A 95 13.81 -2.27 -9.28
CA ALA A 95 12.80 -2.86 -10.17
C ALA A 95 11.90 -3.87 -9.45
N ILE A 96 12.45 -4.69 -8.54
CA ILE A 96 11.68 -5.68 -7.77
C ILE A 96 10.67 -4.98 -6.85
N PHE A 97 11.12 -4.02 -6.03
CA PHE A 97 10.22 -3.32 -5.11
C PHE A 97 9.15 -2.52 -5.84
N PHE A 98 9.51 -1.86 -6.95
CA PHE A 98 8.57 -1.12 -7.76
C PHE A 98 7.57 -2.04 -8.47
N ALA A 99 8.02 -3.17 -9.02
CA ALA A 99 7.13 -4.15 -9.66
C ALA A 99 6.16 -4.79 -8.65
N ALA A 100 6.64 -5.08 -7.43
CA ALA A 100 5.79 -5.54 -6.33
C ALA A 100 4.72 -4.50 -5.99
N GLU A 101 5.10 -3.22 -5.88
CA GLU A 101 4.17 -2.11 -5.62
C GLU A 101 3.05 -2.02 -6.66
N VAL A 102 3.41 -1.98 -7.94
CA VAL A 102 2.44 -1.94 -9.05
C VAL A 102 1.52 -3.16 -9.04
N THR A 103 2.07 -4.34 -8.79
CA THR A 103 1.29 -5.59 -8.75
C THR A 103 0.28 -5.59 -7.61
N LEU A 104 0.71 -5.19 -6.41
CA LEU A 104 -0.15 -5.15 -5.22
C LEU A 104 -1.28 -4.15 -5.38
N TRP A 105 -1.02 -2.95 -5.91
CA TRP A 105 -2.07 -1.98 -6.20
C TRP A 105 -3.04 -2.45 -7.30
N SER A 106 -2.52 -3.15 -8.31
CA SER A 106 -3.37 -3.75 -9.35
C SER A 106 -4.31 -4.79 -8.75
N LEU A 107 -3.80 -5.69 -7.91
CA LEU A 107 -4.60 -6.69 -7.20
C LEU A 107 -5.60 -6.05 -6.24
N TYR A 108 -5.20 -5.00 -5.51
CA TYR A 108 -6.08 -4.22 -4.65
C TYR A 108 -7.26 -3.65 -5.46
N ALA A 109 -6.99 -2.97 -6.57
CA ALA A 109 -8.00 -2.35 -7.41
C ALA A 109 -8.96 -3.38 -8.02
N MET A 110 -8.43 -4.51 -8.51
CA MET A 110 -9.25 -5.60 -9.05
C MET A 110 -10.17 -6.20 -7.98
N ASN A 111 -9.65 -6.50 -6.79
CA ASN A 111 -10.46 -7.04 -5.69
C ASN A 111 -11.51 -6.03 -5.22
N ARG A 112 -11.15 -4.74 -5.11
CA ARG A 112 -12.12 -3.69 -4.75
C ARG A 112 -13.26 -3.60 -5.79
N SER A 113 -12.93 -3.58 -7.07
CA SER A 113 -13.91 -3.54 -8.17
C SER A 113 -14.82 -4.77 -8.20
N ASN A 114 -14.27 -5.96 -7.92
CA ASN A 114 -15.07 -7.18 -7.83
C ASN A 114 -15.99 -7.18 -6.60
N GLY A 115 -15.50 -6.66 -5.47
CA GLY A 115 -16.31 -6.43 -4.28
C GLY A 115 -17.48 -5.49 -4.55
N ASP A 116 -17.24 -4.38 -5.25
CA ASP A 116 -18.30 -3.41 -5.62
C ASP A 116 -19.31 -4.04 -6.59
N THR A 117 -18.85 -4.87 -7.53
CA THR A 117 -19.73 -5.62 -8.45
C THR A 117 -20.63 -6.58 -7.69
N LYS A 118 -20.07 -7.36 -6.75
CA LYS A 118 -20.85 -8.28 -5.92
C LYS A 118 -21.76 -7.55 -4.93
N THR A 119 -21.37 -6.36 -4.49
CA THR A 119 -22.25 -5.47 -3.71
C THR A 119 -23.48 -5.08 -4.49
N ASN A 120 -23.32 -4.55 -5.70
CA ASN A 120 -24.45 -4.20 -6.55
C ASN A 120 -25.36 -5.42 -6.83
N GLU A 121 -24.77 -6.61 -6.98
CA GLU A 121 -25.51 -7.86 -7.22
C GLU A 121 -26.39 -8.26 -6.02
N TYR A 122 -25.83 -8.34 -4.80
CA TYR A 122 -26.67 -8.72 -3.65
C TYR A 122 -27.68 -7.62 -3.30
N GLU A 123 -27.32 -6.33 -3.45
CA GLU A 123 -28.26 -5.23 -3.22
C GLU A 123 -29.44 -5.28 -4.18
N ALA A 124 -29.21 -5.58 -5.46
CA ALA A 124 -30.28 -5.80 -6.43
C ALA A 124 -31.18 -6.99 -6.04
N ILE A 125 -30.59 -8.12 -5.64
CA ILE A 125 -31.36 -9.29 -5.15
C ILE A 125 -32.25 -8.88 -3.97
N ALA A 126 -31.71 -8.15 -2.99
CA ALA A 126 -32.49 -7.69 -1.85
C ALA A 126 -33.60 -6.71 -2.25
N ASN A 127 -33.31 -5.74 -3.12
CA ASN A 127 -34.28 -4.75 -3.58
C ASN A 127 -35.45 -5.40 -4.33
N ASP A 128 -35.18 -6.44 -5.11
CA ASP A 128 -36.21 -7.15 -5.89
C ASP A 128 -37.02 -8.15 -5.04
N ASN A 129 -36.47 -8.63 -3.93
CA ASN A 129 -37.03 -9.79 -3.22
C ASN A 129 -37.38 -9.54 -1.75
N TRP A 130 -37.03 -8.40 -1.16
CA TRP A 130 -37.36 -8.09 0.23
C TRP A 130 -38.36 -6.93 0.32
N ASN A 131 -39.46 -7.14 1.04
CA ASN A 131 -40.58 -6.19 1.10
C ASN A 131 -40.93 -5.81 2.56
N LEU A 132 -40.82 -4.52 2.89
CA LEU A 132 -41.09 -4.00 4.23
C LEU A 132 -42.56 -4.15 4.63
N LYS A 133 -43.51 -3.91 3.71
CA LYS A 133 -44.93 -4.04 4.01
C LYS A 133 -45.29 -5.49 4.32
N LYS A 134 -44.75 -6.45 3.56
CA LYS A 134 -44.90 -7.89 3.83
C LYS A 134 -44.39 -8.24 5.23
N TYR A 135 -43.20 -7.76 5.58
CA TYR A 135 -42.63 -7.95 6.91
C TYR A 135 -43.48 -7.31 8.02
N ALA A 136 -43.92 -6.08 7.82
CA ALA A 136 -44.78 -5.34 8.75
C ALA A 136 -46.13 -6.06 8.97
N GLN A 137 -46.73 -6.59 7.90
CA GLN A 137 -47.95 -7.37 7.97
C GLN A 137 -47.74 -8.65 8.78
N TRP A 138 -46.63 -9.36 8.54
CA TRP A 138 -46.28 -10.55 9.30
C TRP A 138 -46.14 -10.28 10.80
N LEU A 139 -45.48 -9.17 11.19
CA LEU A 139 -45.38 -8.76 12.59
C LEU A 139 -46.77 -8.55 13.23
N LYS A 140 -47.69 -7.93 12.48
CA LYS A 140 -49.06 -7.64 12.93
C LYS A 140 -49.89 -8.92 13.07
N ASP A 141 -49.85 -9.78 12.06
CA ASP A 141 -50.62 -11.04 11.99
C ASP A 141 -50.17 -12.05 13.06
N ASN A 142 -48.91 -11.95 13.50
CA ASN A 142 -48.33 -12.80 14.53
C ASN A 142 -48.36 -12.19 15.94
N ASN A 143 -49.07 -11.08 16.12
CA ASN A 143 -49.24 -10.42 17.42
C ASN A 143 -47.91 -10.18 18.16
N PHE A 144 -46.91 -9.62 17.46
CA PHE A 144 -45.71 -9.10 18.12
C PHE A 144 -46.06 -7.86 18.96
N ASP A 145 -45.34 -7.66 20.07
CA ASP A 145 -45.67 -6.59 21.01
C ASP A 145 -45.43 -5.23 20.35
N GLY A 146 -46.44 -4.36 20.34
CA GLY A 146 -46.39 -3.06 19.65
C GLY A 146 -46.77 -3.11 18.16
N ALA A 147 -46.92 -4.29 17.55
CA ALA A 147 -47.26 -4.41 16.13
C ALA A 147 -48.68 -3.91 15.79
N SER A 148 -49.58 -3.83 16.77
CA SER A 148 -50.94 -3.27 16.60
C SER A 148 -50.91 -1.80 16.17
N ASN A 149 -49.85 -1.06 16.52
CA ASN A 149 -49.67 0.35 16.18
C ASN A 149 -49.14 0.58 14.76
N ILE A 150 -48.76 -0.49 14.05
CA ILE A 150 -48.26 -0.38 12.68
C ILE A 150 -49.43 -0.14 11.73
N ASN A 151 -49.38 1.01 11.05
CA ASN A 151 -50.28 1.38 9.97
C ASN A 151 -49.77 0.78 8.66
N ILE A 152 -50.39 -0.31 8.22
CA ILE A 152 -50.04 -0.98 6.97
C ILE A 152 -50.60 -0.14 5.80
N PRO A 153 -49.74 0.34 4.89
CA PRO A 153 -50.20 1.09 3.73
C PRO A 153 -50.96 0.19 2.74
N SER A 154 -51.94 0.76 2.03
CA SER A 154 -52.74 0.00 1.05
C SER A 154 -51.88 -0.49 -0.12
N ASN A 155 -50.95 0.34 -0.58
CA ASN A 155 -49.99 0.01 -1.63
C ASN A 155 -48.63 -0.31 -1.03
N ASP A 156 -47.77 -0.94 -1.81
CA ASP A 156 -46.39 -1.19 -1.39
C ASP A 156 -45.61 0.12 -1.45
N PRO A 157 -45.06 0.61 -0.32
CA PRO A 157 -44.35 1.86 -0.31
C PRO A 157 -43.08 1.74 -1.15
N VAL A 158 -42.73 2.79 -1.89
CA VAL A 158 -41.50 2.81 -2.69
C VAL A 158 -40.30 2.98 -1.76
N ALA A 159 -39.32 2.10 -1.85
CA ALA A 159 -38.14 2.12 -0.99
C ALA A 159 -37.41 3.48 -1.02
N GLY A 160 -37.00 3.98 0.14
CA GLY A 160 -36.30 5.27 0.29
C GLY A 160 -37.20 6.52 0.25
N THR A 161 -38.52 6.38 0.14
CA THR A 161 -39.47 7.49 0.25
C THR A 161 -39.85 7.80 1.71
N SER A 162 -40.46 8.96 1.95
CA SER A 162 -40.97 9.32 3.28
C SER A 162 -42.04 8.36 3.79
N GLU A 163 -42.85 7.77 2.91
CA GLU A 163 -43.83 6.75 3.28
C GLU A 163 -43.14 5.45 3.75
N TRP A 164 -42.10 5.03 3.03
CA TRP A 164 -41.27 3.88 3.41
C TRP A 164 -40.61 4.11 4.78
N ASP A 165 -40.02 5.28 4.98
CA ASP A 165 -39.40 5.64 6.24
C ASP A 165 -40.42 5.71 7.38
N ALA A 166 -41.62 6.26 7.14
CA ALA A 166 -42.70 6.27 8.14
C ALA A 166 -43.12 4.87 8.57
N LEU A 167 -43.24 3.92 7.63
CA LEU A 167 -43.53 2.52 7.95
C LEU A 167 -42.35 1.87 8.68
N ARG A 168 -41.11 2.10 8.23
CA ARG A 168 -39.89 1.60 8.86
C ARG A 168 -39.77 2.07 10.31
N TYR A 169 -40.08 3.32 10.61
CA TYR A 169 -40.04 3.83 11.99
C TYR A 169 -41.03 3.08 12.90
N GLN A 170 -42.27 2.86 12.43
CA GLN A 170 -43.27 2.10 13.18
C GLN A 170 -42.86 0.63 13.38
N VAL A 171 -42.27 0.01 12.35
CA VAL A 171 -41.67 -1.33 12.46
C VAL A 171 -40.56 -1.33 13.51
N ASN A 172 -39.63 -0.37 13.45
CA ASN A 172 -38.52 -0.27 14.39
C ASN A 172 -38.98 -0.13 15.85
N ASP A 173 -40.10 0.55 16.12
CA ASP A 173 -40.66 0.65 17.48
C ASP A 173 -41.14 -0.72 17.99
N CYS A 174 -41.76 -1.53 17.12
CA CYS A 174 -42.07 -2.93 17.43
C CYS A 174 -40.79 -3.76 17.61
N GLU A 175 -39.79 -3.61 16.73
CA GLU A 175 -38.55 -4.39 16.79
C GLU A 175 -37.75 -4.12 18.07
N ARG A 176 -37.69 -2.88 18.56
CA ARG A 176 -36.98 -2.53 19.81
C ARG A 176 -37.51 -3.26 21.04
N ILE A 177 -38.77 -3.69 21.01
CA ILE A 177 -39.41 -4.42 22.10
C ILE A 177 -39.15 -5.93 21.97
N ASN A 178 -39.18 -6.45 20.74
CA ASN A 178 -39.20 -7.89 20.49
C ASN A 178 -37.82 -8.47 20.09
N PHE A 179 -36.89 -7.64 19.58
CA PHE A 179 -35.62 -8.06 19.00
C PHE A 179 -34.44 -7.18 19.44
N SER A 180 -33.23 -7.68 19.22
CA SER A 180 -31.97 -6.97 19.54
C SER A 180 -31.46 -6.03 18.44
N HIS A 181 -32.23 -5.86 17.37
CA HIS A 181 -31.86 -5.10 16.18
C HIS A 181 -33.07 -4.32 15.67
N THR A 182 -32.81 -3.36 14.79
CA THR A 182 -33.83 -2.57 14.10
C THR A 182 -33.48 -2.48 12.62
N LEU A 183 -34.47 -2.31 11.76
CA LEU A 183 -34.27 -2.09 10.33
C LEU A 183 -33.57 -0.73 10.07
N PRO A 184 -32.33 -0.75 9.55
CA PRO A 184 -31.59 0.45 9.16
C PRO A 184 -32.24 1.18 8.00
N LYS A 185 -31.70 2.34 7.66
CA LYS A 185 -32.20 3.12 6.53
C LYS A 185 -31.94 2.36 5.23
N PHE A 186 -32.92 2.40 4.33
CA PHE A 186 -32.78 1.80 3.00
C PHE A 186 -31.57 2.38 2.25
N GLY A 187 -30.82 1.51 1.57
CA GLY A 187 -29.60 1.86 0.84
C GLY A 187 -28.32 1.88 1.68
N ASP A 188 -28.40 1.83 3.00
CA ASP A 188 -27.20 1.70 3.83
C ASP A 188 -26.68 0.25 3.78
N GLN A 189 -25.36 0.06 3.80
CA GLN A 189 -24.76 -1.29 3.87
C GLN A 189 -25.33 -2.14 5.03
N GLN A 190 -25.62 -1.50 6.16
CA GLN A 190 -26.20 -2.16 7.32
C GLN A 190 -27.60 -2.72 7.03
N TYR A 191 -28.41 -2.05 6.20
CA TYR A 191 -29.74 -2.54 5.81
C TYR A 191 -29.63 -3.90 5.14
N TYR A 192 -28.76 -4.01 4.13
CA TYR A 192 -28.51 -5.25 3.41
C TYR A 192 -27.89 -6.34 4.30
N GLU A 193 -27.05 -5.98 5.28
CA GLU A 193 -26.56 -6.95 6.25
C GLU A 193 -27.69 -7.57 7.09
N VAL A 194 -28.51 -6.73 7.71
CA VAL A 194 -29.41 -7.23 8.76
C VAL A 194 -30.53 -8.10 8.19
N ILE A 195 -31.06 -7.76 7.00
CA ILE A 195 -32.20 -8.46 6.40
C ILE A 195 -31.89 -9.92 6.02
N GLY A 196 -30.61 -10.26 5.83
CA GLY A 196 -30.16 -11.65 5.60
C GLY A 196 -29.55 -12.33 6.83
N LYS A 197 -29.13 -11.54 7.83
CA LYS A 197 -28.42 -12.03 9.04
C LYS A 197 -29.38 -12.42 10.16
N TYR A 198 -30.42 -11.64 10.42
CA TYR A 198 -31.35 -11.91 11.51
C TYR A 198 -32.60 -12.62 11.00
N GLN A 199 -32.94 -13.73 11.65
CA GLN A 199 -34.04 -14.59 11.22
C GLN A 199 -35.42 -13.94 11.37
N SER A 200 -35.59 -12.91 12.20
CA SER A 200 -36.82 -12.10 12.25
C SER A 200 -37.19 -11.55 10.86
N PHE A 201 -36.21 -11.10 10.08
CA PHE A 201 -36.44 -10.53 8.76
C PHE A 201 -36.79 -11.56 7.67
N VAL A 202 -36.75 -12.87 7.98
CA VAL A 202 -37.07 -13.93 7.03
C VAL A 202 -38.44 -13.69 6.38
N ALA A 203 -39.44 -13.24 7.15
CA ALA A 203 -40.80 -13.06 6.65
C ALA A 203 -40.94 -11.98 5.57
N GLY A 204 -39.98 -11.04 5.49
CA GLY A 204 -39.94 -10.00 4.45
C GLY A 204 -39.47 -10.51 3.09
N TRP A 205 -38.81 -11.66 3.02
CA TRP A 205 -38.31 -12.24 1.77
C TRP A 205 -39.43 -12.84 0.92
N SER A 206 -39.35 -12.68 -0.40
CA SER A 206 -40.38 -13.09 -1.36
C SER A 206 -40.72 -14.58 -1.25
N TYR A 207 -39.72 -15.45 -1.08
CA TYR A 207 -39.89 -16.91 -1.00
C TYR A 207 -40.36 -17.40 0.38
N SER A 208 -40.51 -16.50 1.36
CA SER A 208 -41.09 -16.84 2.65
C SER A 208 -42.61 -16.94 2.55
N ASP A 209 -43.15 -18.10 2.91
CA ASP A 209 -44.59 -18.29 3.03
C ASP A 209 -45.06 -17.78 4.40
N VAL A 210 -45.75 -16.63 4.40
CA VAL A 210 -46.27 -15.96 5.60
C VAL A 210 -47.32 -16.78 6.35
N ASN A 211 -47.91 -17.80 5.73
CA ASN A 211 -48.83 -18.73 6.39
C ASN A 211 -48.09 -19.84 7.15
N VAL A 212 -46.82 -20.08 6.80
CA VAL A 212 -45.96 -21.09 7.42
C VAL A 212 -45.07 -20.47 8.48
N VAL A 213 -44.43 -19.34 8.18
CA VAL A 213 -43.57 -18.64 9.13
C VAL A 213 -44.40 -17.86 10.14
N ASN A 214 -44.19 -18.14 11.42
CA ASN A 214 -44.90 -17.53 12.53
C ASN A 214 -43.95 -17.23 13.71
N LYS A 215 -44.48 -16.55 14.73
CA LYS A 215 -43.72 -16.15 15.94
C LYS A 215 -42.99 -17.30 16.63
N ASN A 216 -43.45 -18.55 16.49
CA ASN A 216 -42.88 -19.70 17.17
C ASN A 216 -41.79 -20.43 16.35
N ASN A 217 -41.74 -20.24 15.03
CA ASN A 217 -40.83 -21.02 14.17
C ASN A 217 -39.88 -20.20 13.30
N TYR A 218 -39.99 -18.86 13.27
CA TYR A 218 -39.20 -18.02 12.39
C TYR A 218 -37.68 -18.17 12.56
N LEU A 219 -37.21 -18.52 13.77
CA LEU A 219 -35.78 -18.77 14.04
C LEU A 219 -35.21 -19.98 13.28
N SER A 220 -36.06 -20.97 12.98
CA SER A 220 -35.68 -22.23 12.32
C SER A 220 -36.11 -22.29 10.85
N TYR A 221 -36.90 -21.32 10.40
CA TYR A 221 -37.35 -21.23 9.01
C TYR A 221 -36.37 -20.39 8.19
N ARG A 222 -35.84 -20.95 7.10
CA ARG A 222 -34.95 -20.22 6.18
C ARG A 222 -35.17 -20.67 4.74
N PRO A 223 -35.74 -19.83 3.87
CA PRO A 223 -35.83 -20.12 2.44
C PRO A 223 -34.44 -20.12 1.79
N GLY A 224 -34.23 -20.99 0.81
CA GLY A 224 -32.97 -21.08 0.06
C GLY A 224 -32.57 -19.79 -0.67
N GLN A 225 -33.53 -18.89 -0.96
CA GLN A 225 -33.26 -17.55 -1.49
C GLN A 225 -32.31 -16.75 -0.58
N ILE A 226 -32.47 -16.87 0.74
CA ILE A 226 -31.61 -16.16 1.70
C ILE A 226 -30.20 -16.76 1.69
N ASP A 227 -30.06 -18.07 1.55
CA ASP A 227 -28.75 -18.71 1.43
C ASP A 227 -28.02 -18.24 0.17
N SER A 228 -28.71 -18.14 -0.97
CA SER A 228 -28.16 -17.60 -2.21
C SER A 228 -27.74 -16.14 -2.05
N TYR A 229 -28.61 -15.29 -1.47
CA TYR A 229 -28.31 -13.90 -1.18
C TYR A 229 -27.07 -13.74 -0.27
N MET A 230 -27.02 -14.52 0.81
CA MET A 230 -25.91 -14.49 1.76
C MET A 230 -24.61 -15.01 1.15
N GLY A 231 -24.67 -15.95 0.20
CA GLY A 231 -23.52 -16.40 -0.58
C GLY A 231 -22.90 -15.26 -1.39
N VAL A 232 -23.70 -14.55 -2.19
CA VAL A 232 -23.22 -13.40 -2.98
C VAL A 232 -22.67 -12.28 -2.08
N ARG A 233 -23.33 -12.03 -0.94
CA ARG A 233 -22.83 -11.07 0.05
C ARG A 233 -21.50 -11.51 0.67
N GLN A 234 -21.33 -12.80 0.93
CA GLN A 234 -20.06 -13.34 1.41
C GLN A 234 -18.95 -13.20 0.36
N ASP A 235 -19.26 -13.39 -0.93
CA ASP A 235 -18.30 -13.17 -2.01
C ASP A 235 -17.82 -11.71 -2.05
N ALA A 236 -18.73 -10.75 -1.89
CA ALA A 236 -18.38 -9.33 -1.79
C ALA A 236 -17.42 -9.06 -0.62
N ASN A 237 -17.73 -9.61 0.56
CA ASN A 237 -16.85 -9.49 1.74
C ASN A 237 -15.47 -10.12 1.48
N ASN A 238 -15.41 -11.32 0.90
CA ASN A 238 -14.14 -11.98 0.57
C ASN A 238 -13.25 -11.12 -0.35
N TYR A 239 -13.85 -10.46 -1.35
CA TYR A 239 -13.12 -9.54 -2.21
C TYR A 239 -12.60 -8.30 -1.46
N TYR A 240 -13.41 -7.71 -0.57
CA TYR A 240 -12.95 -6.59 0.25
C TYR A 240 -11.88 -7.00 1.28
N ASP A 241 -11.96 -8.20 1.83
CA ASP A 241 -10.94 -8.76 2.73
C ASP A 241 -9.62 -8.97 1.99
N ASN A 242 -9.67 -9.50 0.76
CA ASN A 242 -8.50 -9.62 -0.10
C ASN A 242 -7.90 -8.25 -0.45
N ALA A 243 -8.74 -7.26 -0.78
CA ALA A 243 -8.25 -5.89 -1.02
C ALA A 243 -7.56 -5.32 0.23
N SER A 244 -8.16 -5.49 1.41
CA SER A 244 -7.58 -5.07 2.68
C SER A 244 -6.24 -5.75 2.96
N LEU A 245 -6.13 -7.05 2.68
CA LEU A 245 -4.87 -7.78 2.74
C LEU A 245 -3.82 -7.18 1.79
N MET A 246 -4.17 -6.89 0.54
CA MET A 246 -3.24 -6.26 -0.41
C MET A 246 -2.73 -4.90 0.11
N SER A 247 -3.59 -4.05 0.68
CA SER A 247 -3.15 -2.78 1.26
C SER A 247 -2.20 -2.95 2.45
N ASN A 248 -2.39 -4.00 3.27
CA ASN A 248 -1.45 -4.31 4.36
C ASN A 248 -0.09 -4.77 3.82
N ILE A 249 -0.08 -5.54 2.73
CA ILE A 249 1.15 -5.98 2.07
C ILE A 249 1.86 -4.80 1.40
N VAL A 250 1.14 -3.83 0.82
CA VAL A 250 1.71 -2.57 0.31
C VAL A 250 2.47 -1.85 1.43
N ILE A 251 1.86 -1.68 2.60
CA ILE A 251 2.53 -1.04 3.75
C ILE A 251 3.81 -1.80 4.13
N ALA A 252 3.77 -3.13 4.15
CA ALA A 252 4.97 -3.94 4.41
C ALA A 252 6.04 -3.76 3.32
N ASN A 253 5.66 -3.68 2.04
CA ASN A 253 6.56 -3.43 0.92
C ASN A 253 7.28 -2.09 1.06
N HIS A 254 6.57 -1.03 1.45
CA HIS A 254 7.15 0.28 1.74
C HIS A 254 8.19 0.23 2.87
N LEU A 255 7.88 -0.45 3.97
CA LEU A 255 8.80 -0.57 5.11
C LEU A 255 10.06 -1.37 4.75
N LEU A 256 9.88 -2.49 4.04
CA LEU A 256 10.99 -3.34 3.61
C LEU A 256 11.88 -2.62 2.60
N SER A 257 11.31 -1.89 1.64
CA SER A 257 12.08 -1.10 0.69
C SER A 257 12.79 0.07 1.36
N ALA A 258 12.17 0.77 2.31
CA ALA A 258 12.85 1.84 3.06
C ALA A 258 14.09 1.30 3.82
N ALA A 259 13.96 0.14 4.45
CA ALA A 259 15.06 -0.52 5.16
C ALA A 259 16.15 -1.01 4.20
N ASP A 260 15.79 -1.67 3.09
CA ASP A 260 16.77 -2.11 2.09
C ASP A 260 17.46 -0.92 1.40
N ALA A 261 16.75 0.18 1.14
CA ALA A 261 17.36 1.38 0.59
C ALA A 261 18.44 1.97 1.51
N ALA A 262 18.19 2.07 2.82
CA ALA A 262 19.21 2.51 3.78
C ALA A 262 20.45 1.59 3.73
N TRP A 263 20.22 0.29 3.69
CA TRP A 263 21.28 -0.71 3.59
C TRP A 263 22.06 -0.60 2.27
N SER A 264 21.34 -0.53 1.15
CA SER A 264 21.91 -0.45 -0.20
C SER A 264 22.73 0.82 -0.38
N VAL A 265 22.30 1.97 0.16
CA VAL A 265 23.09 3.20 0.18
C VAL A 265 24.35 3.03 1.04
N THR A 266 24.24 2.40 2.22
CA THR A 266 25.40 2.16 3.09
C THR A 266 26.43 1.26 2.41
N MET A 267 25.98 0.21 1.72
CA MET A 267 26.86 -0.67 0.94
C MET A 267 27.50 0.07 -0.24
N PHE A 268 26.74 0.91 -0.94
CA PHE A 268 27.27 1.75 -2.02
C PHE A 268 28.37 2.70 -1.52
N ASN A 269 28.19 3.32 -0.35
CA ASN A 269 29.21 4.17 0.26
C ASN A 269 30.47 3.38 0.65
N LYS A 270 30.31 2.18 1.23
CA LYS A 270 31.44 1.30 1.55
C LYS A 270 32.23 0.87 0.31
N GLU A 271 31.55 0.59 -0.79
CA GLU A 271 32.18 0.25 -2.07
C GLU A 271 33.04 1.42 -2.59
N ILE A 272 32.51 2.65 -2.54
CA ILE A 272 33.28 3.86 -2.90
C ILE A 272 34.54 3.98 -2.02
N GLN A 273 34.39 3.84 -0.69
CA GLN A 273 35.52 3.94 0.24
C GLN A 273 36.62 2.92 -0.07
N MET A 274 36.25 1.67 -0.34
CA MET A 274 37.18 0.60 -0.71
C MET A 274 37.92 0.88 -2.04
N HIS A 275 37.27 1.48 -3.03
CA HIS A 275 37.93 1.88 -4.27
C HIS A 275 38.93 3.04 -4.06
N THR A 276 38.68 3.92 -3.09
CA THR A 276 39.54 5.07 -2.79
C THR A 276 40.69 4.79 -1.83
N SER A 277 40.73 3.64 -1.15
CA SER A 277 41.72 3.35 -0.09
C SER A 277 43.04 2.71 -0.58
N VAL A 278 43.33 2.72 -1.88
CA VAL A 278 44.64 2.31 -2.42
C VAL A 278 45.67 3.41 -2.13
N GLU A 279 46.58 3.16 -1.21
CA GLU A 279 47.64 4.08 -0.82
C GLU A 279 48.92 3.77 -1.63
N LEU A 280 49.45 4.74 -2.36
CA LEU A 280 50.76 4.60 -3.00
C LEU A 280 51.84 4.79 -1.94
N ARG A 281 52.67 3.77 -1.66
CA ARG A 281 53.84 3.92 -0.80
C ARG A 281 55.13 3.81 -1.59
N SER A 282 56.08 4.67 -1.26
CA SER A 282 57.45 4.62 -1.78
C SER A 282 58.23 3.53 -1.04
N VAL A 283 58.63 2.46 -1.73
CA VAL A 283 59.46 1.38 -1.19
C VAL A 283 60.81 1.35 -1.90
N TYR A 284 61.90 1.08 -1.16
CA TYR A 284 63.23 0.96 -1.74
C TYR A 284 63.41 -0.42 -2.40
N SER A 285 63.67 -0.46 -3.70
CA SER A 285 63.94 -1.71 -4.44
C SER A 285 65.44 -1.98 -4.49
N SER A 286 65.90 -3.02 -3.81
CA SER A 286 67.31 -3.45 -3.85
C SER A 286 67.74 -3.93 -5.25
N LYS A 287 66.79 -4.41 -6.07
CA LYS A 287 67.03 -4.86 -7.44
C LYS A 287 67.28 -3.71 -8.42
N GLU A 288 66.62 -2.56 -8.20
CA GLU A 288 66.76 -1.38 -9.07
C GLU A 288 67.62 -0.26 -8.47
N GLY A 289 68.10 -0.42 -7.23
CA GLY A 289 68.94 0.59 -6.54
C GLY A 289 68.24 1.93 -6.33
N ARG A 290 66.90 1.98 -6.40
CA ARG A 290 66.09 3.20 -6.31
C ARG A 290 64.77 2.97 -5.58
N ARG A 291 64.17 4.06 -5.10
CA ARG A 291 62.79 4.03 -4.58
C ARG A 291 61.82 3.88 -5.74
N ILE A 292 60.88 2.93 -5.60
CA ILE A 292 59.79 2.71 -6.54
C ILE A 292 58.46 2.93 -5.82
N THR A 293 57.51 3.52 -6.52
CA THR A 293 56.14 3.70 -6.02
C THR A 293 55.35 2.44 -6.32
N VAL A 294 54.83 1.79 -5.28
CA VAL A 294 54.00 0.60 -5.43
C VAL A 294 52.64 0.84 -4.77
N PRO A 295 51.54 0.37 -5.38
CA PRO A 295 50.22 0.44 -4.76
C PRO A 295 50.14 -0.54 -3.59
N PHE A 296 49.73 -0.04 -2.43
CA PHE A 296 49.34 -0.86 -1.27
C PHE A 296 47.84 -0.70 -1.04
N GLY A 297 47.12 -1.83 -1.02
CA GLY A 297 45.77 -1.86 -0.48
C GLY A 297 45.84 -2.01 1.03
N ASN A 298 45.35 -1.04 1.80
CA ASN A 298 45.12 -1.24 3.22
C ASN A 298 43.76 -1.94 3.37
N LEU A 299 43.78 -3.23 3.71
CA LEU A 299 42.57 -3.98 4.05
C LEU A 299 42.36 -3.87 5.56
N THR A 300 41.78 -2.75 6.00
CA THR A 300 41.30 -2.62 7.38
C THR A 300 39.93 -3.27 7.48
N VAL A 301 39.88 -4.44 8.12
CA VAL A 301 38.63 -5.09 8.52
C VAL A 301 38.31 -4.58 9.92
N ASP A 302 37.39 -3.63 10.02
CA ASP A 302 36.83 -3.24 11.31
C ASP A 302 35.72 -4.26 11.68
N PHE A 303 35.91 -4.93 12.83
CA PHE A 303 34.97 -5.87 13.44
C PHE A 303 33.96 -5.15 14.34
#